data_AF-A0A822G9Z3-F1
#
_entry.id   AF-A0A822G9Z3-F1
#
_cell.length_a   1.000
_cell.length_b   1.000
_cell.length_c   1.000
_cell.angle_alpha   90.00
_cell.angle_beta   90.00
_cell.angle_gamma   90.00
#
_symmetry.space_group_name_H-M   'P 1'
#
loop_
_entity.id
_entity.type
_entity.pdbx_description
1 polymer ?
#
loop_
_entity_poly.entity_id
_entity_poly.type
_entity_poly.pdbx_seq_one_letter_code
_entity_poly.pdbx_strand_id
1 'polypeptide(L)' 'MVAHFVQEFIKLNDSLFYSTLETVERALRDARMDKTSIHEILFIGGSTRIPQIQKLLQDFFNGKELMK' A
#
# COMPACT_ATOMS: atom_id res chain seq x y z
N MET A 1 18.65 5.08 18.08
CA MET A 1 18.11 3.78 18.57
C MET A 1 16.78 3.44 17.90
N VAL A 2 15.71 4.24 18.05
CA VAL A 2 14.39 3.95 17.44
C VAL A 2 14.42 3.83 15.91
N ALA A 3 15.12 4.74 15.22
CA ALA A 3 15.21 4.71 13.76
C ALA A 3 15.81 3.41 13.21
N HIS A 4 16.75 2.79 13.93
CA HIS A 4 17.36 1.52 13.53
C HIS A 4 16.35 0.37 13.50
N PHE A 5 15.54 0.23 14.55
CA PHE A 5 14.49 -0.79 14.63
C PHE A 5 13.40 -0.59 13.57
N VAL A 6 13.06 0.65 13.23
CA VAL A 6 12.09 0.93 12.15
C VAL A 6 12.64 0.45 10.80
N GLN A 7 13.91 0.71 10.51
CA GLN A 7 14.54 0.25 9.27
C GLN A 7 14.63 -1.28 9.21
N GLU A 8 14.95 -1.92 10.34
CA GLU A 8 14.98 -3.38 10.43
C GLU A 8 13.59 -3.99 10.23
N PHE A 9 12.55 -3.43 10.86
CA PHE A 9 11.16 -3.83 10.65
C PHE A 9 10.75 -3.73 9.18
N ILE A 10 11.08 -2.62 8.53
CA ILE A 10 10.77 -2.44 7.10
C ILE A 10 11.47 -3.50 6.27
N LYS A 11 12.77 -3.70 6.50
CA LYS A 11 13.56 -4.69 5.76
C LYS A 11 13.06 -6.11 5.95
N LEU A 12 12.66 -6.50 7.16
CA LEU A 12 12.16 -7.84 7.46
C LEU A 12 10.80 -8.13 6.81
N ASN A 13 9.99 -7.09 6.56
CA ASN A 13 8.64 -7.23 6.02
C ASN A 13 8.52 -6.77 4.56
N ASP A 14 9.62 -6.43 3.90
CA ASP A 14 9.62 -5.81 2.58
C ASP A 14 8.83 -6.66 1.56
N SER A 15 9.09 -7.97 1.51
CA SER A 15 8.35 -8.89 0.64
C SER A 15 6.86 -8.97 0.96
N LEU A 16 6.49 -8.94 2.24
CA LEU A 16 5.10 -8.95 2.67
C LEU A 16 4.39 -7.67 2.26
N PHE A 17 5.05 -6.51 2.35
CA PHE A 17 4.47 -5.25 1.87
C PHE A 17 4.22 -5.29 0.36
N TYR A 18 5.16 -5.80 -0.43
CA TYR A 18 4.96 -5.94 -1.89
C TYR A 18 3.82 -6.90 -2.24
N SER A 19 3.63 -8.01 -1.49
CA SER A 19 2.51 -8.93 -1.70
C SER A 19 1.12 -8.27 -1.57
N THR A 20 1.02 -7.15 -0.84
CA THR A 20 -0.23 -6.40 -0.74
C THR A 20 -0.62 -5.74 -2.07
N LEU A 21 0.36 -5.32 -2.86
CA LEU A 21 0.12 -4.76 -4.20
C LEU A 21 -0.38 -5.82 -5.17
N GLU A 22 0.15 -7.04 -5.11
CA GLU A 22 -0.31 -8.16 -5.95
C GLU A 22 -1.81 -8.44 -5.74
N THR A 23 -2.29 -8.31 -4.50
CA THR A 23 -3.70 -8.46 -4.15
C THR A 23 -4.56 -7.35 -4.75
N VAL A 24 -4.07 -6.09 -4.70
CA VAL A 24 -4.75 -4.94 -5.31
C VAL A 24 -4.81 -5.07 -6.82
N GLU A 25 -3.71 -5.44 -7.47
CA GLU A 25 -3.68 -5.67 -8.91
C GLU A 25 -4.63 -6.79 -9.32
N ARG A 26 -4.69 -7.87 -8.55
CA ARG A 26 -5.66 -8.95 -8.79
C ARG A 26 -7.08 -8.45 -8.70
N ALA A 27 -7.43 -7.67 -7.68
CA ALA A 27 -8.76 -7.10 -7.54
C ALA A 27 -9.13 -6.20 -8.74
N LEU A 28 -8.20 -5.37 -9.22
CA LEU A 28 -8.39 -4.55 -10.42
C LEU A 28 -8.60 -5.40 -11.68
N ARG A 29 -7.81 -6.46 -11.86
CA ARG A 29 -7.95 -7.40 -12.98
C ARG A 29 -9.30 -8.11 -12.96
N ASP A 30 -9.70 -8.61 -11.80
CA ASP A 30 -10.98 -9.31 -11.62
C ASP A 30 -12.17 -8.36 -11.88
N ALA A 31 -12.03 -7.08 -11.51
CA ALA A 31 -13.00 -6.03 -11.81
C ALA A 31 -12.92 -5.48 -13.25
N ARG A 32 -11.89 -5.85 -14.03
CA ARG A 32 -11.58 -5.29 -15.36
C ARG A 32 -11.44 -3.76 -15.35
N MET A 33 -10.84 -3.22 -14.29
CA MET A 33 -10.65 -1.79 -14.10
C MET A 33 -9.18 -1.41 -14.20
N ASP A 34 -8.89 -0.27 -14.82
CA ASP A 34 -7.57 0.35 -14.74
C ASP A 34 -7.43 1.12 -13.43
N LYS A 35 -6.23 1.16 -12.85
CA LYS A 35 -5.96 1.88 -11.59
C LYS A 35 -6.31 3.37 -11.66
N THR A 36 -6.28 4.00 -12.85
CA THR A 36 -6.65 5.40 -13.06
C THR A 36 -8.15 5.66 -12.89
N SER A 37 -8.98 4.62 -13.05
CA SER A 37 -10.44 4.70 -12.86
C SER A 37 -10.87 4.67 -11.39
N ILE A 38 -9.94 4.45 -10.47
CA ILE A 38 -10.21 4.49 -9.03
C ILE A 38 -10.25 5.94 -8.56
N HIS A 39 -11.42 6.37 -8.08
CA HIS A 39 -11.65 7.75 -7.66
C HIS A 39 -11.04 8.02 -6.29
N GLU A 40 -11.33 7.14 -5.33
CA GLU A 40 -10.97 7.28 -3.92
C GLU A 40 -10.33 5.99 -3.38
N ILE A 41 -9.44 6.13 -2.39
CA ILE A 41 -8.76 5.04 -1.72
C ILE A 41 -8.97 5.21 -0.23
N LEU A 42 -9.66 4.24 0.40
CA LEU A 42 -9.95 4.23 1.82
C LEU A 42 -9.14 3.16 2.55
N PHE A 43 -8.47 3.54 3.63
CA PHE A 43 -7.64 2.64 4.42
C PHE A 43 -8.35 2.16 5.69
N ILE A 44 -8.67 0.86 5.71
CA ILE A 44 -9.35 0.21 6.85
C ILE A 44 -8.41 -0.78 7.53
N GLY A 45 -8.35 -0.73 8.86
CA GLY A 45 -7.56 -1.65 9.70
C GLY A 45 -6.32 -1.01 10.34
N GLY A 46 -5.72 -1.69 11.32
CA GLY A 46 -4.56 -1.16 12.04
C GLY A 46 -3.27 -1.11 11.20
N SER A 47 -3.04 -2.13 10.39
CA SER A 47 -1.82 -2.27 9.57
C SER A 47 -1.71 -1.22 8.46
N THR A 48 -2.82 -0.61 8.03
CA THR A 48 -2.81 0.48 7.04
C THR A 48 -2.18 1.77 7.58
N ARG A 49 -1.92 1.85 8.90
CA ARG A 49 -1.18 2.95 9.52
C ARG A 49 0.33 2.86 9.30
N ILE A 50 0.85 1.74 8.78
CA ILE A 50 2.27 1.55 8.48
C ILE A 50 2.65 2.47 7.30
N PRO A 51 3.55 3.46 7.48
CA PRO A 51 3.86 4.45 6.45
C PRO A 51 4.36 3.86 5.14
N GLN A 52 5.11 2.76 5.20
CA GLN A 52 5.63 2.07 4.01
C GLN A 52 4.50 1.52 3.11
N ILE A 53 3.44 0.96 3.71
CA ILE A 53 2.26 0.49 2.96
C ILE A 53 1.53 1.67 2.31
N GLN A 54 1.38 2.77 3.06
CA GLN A 54 0.72 3.97 2.55
C GLN A 54 1.46 4.53 1.33
N LYS A 55 2.79 4.60 1.41
CA LYS A 55 3.63 5.07 0.31
C LYS A 55 3.53 4.15 -0.90
N LEU A 56 3.66 2.83 -0.72
CA LEU A 56 3.58 1.87 -1.82
C LEU A 56 2.25 1.98 -2.58
N LEU A 57 1.13 2.11 -1.86
CA LEU A 57 -0.19 2.26 -2.47
C LEU A 57 -0.38 3.65 -3.12
N GLN A 58 0.12 4.73 -2.51
CA GLN A 58 0.13 6.05 -3.15
C GLN A 58 0.90 6.02 -4.47
N ASP A 59 2.12 5.49 -4.46
CA ASP A 59 2.96 5.38 -5.66
C ASP A 59 2.27 4.51 -6.73
N PHE A 60 1.66 3.39 -6.31
CA PHE A 60 0.88 2.53 -7.20
C PHE A 60 -0.28 3.28 -7.88
N PHE A 61 -1.02 4.10 -7.12
CA PHE A 61 -2.13 4.91 -7.62
C PHE A 61 -1.71 6.32 -8.10
N ASN A 62 -0.47 6.47 -8.56
CA ASN A 62 0.06 7.70 -9.18
C ASN A 62 -0.02 8.94 -8.27
N GLY A 63 0.24 8.78 -6.97
CA GLY A 63 0.28 9.87 -5.99
C GLY A 63 -1.09 10.35 -5.53
N LYS A 64 -2.17 9.60 -5.78
CA LYS A 64 -3.51 9.93 -5.26
C LYS A 64 -3.49 10.08 -3.74
N GLU A 65 -4.19 11.10 -3.24
CA GLU A 65 -4.34 11.32 -1.82
C GLU A 65 -5.11 10.17 -1.15
N LEU A 66 -4.64 9.76 0.03
CA LEU A 66 -5.24 8.67 0.78
C LEU A 66 -6.28 9.22 1.76
N MET A 67 -7.48 8.66 1.74
CA MET A 67 -8.51 8.99 2.71
C MET A 67 -8.33 8.14 3.98
N LYS A 68 -8.39 8.80 5.13
CA LYS A 68 -8.21 8.23 6.46
C LYS A 68 -9.53 8.12 7.21
#